data_AF-A0A9X1XFY2-F1
#
_entry.id   AF-A0A9X1XFY2-F1
#
_cell.length_a   1.000
_cell.length_b   1.000
_cell.length_c   1.000
_cell.angle_alpha   90.00
_cell.angle_beta   90.00
_cell.angle_gamma   90.00
#
_symmetry.space_group_name_H-M   'P 1'
#
loop_
_entity.id
_entity.type
_entity.pdbx_description
1 polymer ?
#
loop_
_entity_poly.entity_id
_entity_poly.type
_entity_poly.pdbx_seq_one_letter_code
_entity_poly.pdbx_strand_id
1 'polypeptide(L)'
;MERKINIKPFEGITEVDLNECTKESPLKDFEVSKGMFQKEDDHFMNLDNWDTQHWETILGNRLLSVNRNFGYTMYYYYKGIPDDEWHKSPGKNGQSIEYYPHFEEQHHSNFYNFTYFVDTFFLKAYTLYETIGHLLFKLYDFKIKEDDFVSFKRAIYKLKNVNRPLYKDLNKVKNLMTSKLG
;
A
#
# COMPACT_ATOMS: atom_id res chain seq x y z
N MET A 1 -10.61 -23.58 -31.95
CA MET A 1 -9.92 -22.31 -32.27
C MET A 1 -9.44 -21.73 -30.94
N GLU A 2 -8.14 -21.55 -30.74
CA GLU A 2 -7.62 -20.96 -29.50
C GLU A 2 -8.03 -19.48 -29.41
N ARG A 3 -8.61 -19.09 -28.28
CA ARG A 3 -9.00 -17.70 -28.02
C ARG A 3 -7.72 -16.90 -27.74
N LYS A 4 -7.32 -16.03 -28.66
CA LYS A 4 -6.19 -15.11 -28.44
C LYS A 4 -6.62 -13.99 -27.50
N ILE A 5 -5.93 -13.86 -26.36
CA ILE A 5 -6.15 -12.78 -25.39
C ILE A 5 -5.07 -11.72 -25.63
N ASN A 6 -5.48 -10.49 -25.92
CA ASN A 6 -4.58 -9.34 -26.04
C ASN A 6 -4.72 -8.48 -24.79
N ILE A 7 -3.62 -8.30 -24.07
CA ILE A 7 -3.55 -7.43 -22.88
C ILE A 7 -2.83 -6.16 -23.28
N LYS A 8 -3.42 -5.00 -22.94
CA LYS A 8 -2.79 -3.68 -23.07
C LYS A 8 -2.43 -3.15 -21.68
N PRO A 9 -1.16 -3.24 -21.27
CA PRO A 9 -0.72 -2.64 -20.02
C PRO A 9 -0.97 -1.13 -20.03
N PHE A 10 -1.45 -0.62 -18.91
CA PHE A 10 -1.71 0.79 -18.64
C PHE A 10 -2.70 1.47 -19.61
N GLU A 11 -3.64 0.71 -20.18
CA GLU A 11 -4.61 1.24 -21.13
C GLU A 11 -5.51 2.32 -20.51
N GLY A 12 -5.41 3.54 -21.05
CA GLY A 12 -6.19 4.70 -20.59
C GLY A 12 -5.65 5.36 -19.32
N ILE A 13 -4.42 5.05 -18.89
CA ILE A 13 -3.84 5.60 -17.64
C ILE A 13 -3.67 7.12 -17.66
N THR A 14 -3.50 7.71 -18.85
CA THR A 14 -3.32 9.16 -19.03
C THR A 14 -4.62 9.95 -18.94
N GLU A 15 -5.77 9.27 -19.03
CA GLU A 15 -7.11 9.87 -18.99
C GLU A 15 -7.70 9.87 -17.57
N VAL A 16 -6.99 9.29 -16.61
CA VAL A 16 -7.46 9.11 -15.24
C VAL A 16 -7.50 10.44 -14.49
N ASP A 17 -8.69 10.81 -14.00
CA ASP A 17 -8.82 11.77 -12.90
C ASP A 17 -8.55 11.06 -11.56
N LEU A 18 -7.33 11.22 -11.05
CA LEU A 18 -6.93 10.64 -9.77
C LEU A 18 -7.67 11.29 -8.59
N ASN A 19 -8.11 12.55 -8.69
CA ASN A 19 -8.87 13.18 -7.61
C ASN A 19 -10.24 12.53 -7.48
N GLU A 20 -10.84 12.13 -8.60
CA GLU A 20 -12.08 11.35 -8.63
C GLU A 20 -11.88 9.94 -8.09
N CYS A 21 -10.90 9.21 -8.60
CA CYS A 21 -10.69 7.81 -8.22
C CYS A 21 -10.18 7.64 -6.78
N THR A 22 -9.65 8.70 -6.17
CA THR A 22 -9.23 8.70 -4.76
C THR A 22 -10.28 9.30 -3.81
N LYS A 23 -11.48 9.66 -4.30
CA LYS A 23 -12.58 10.15 -3.43
C LYS A 23 -12.92 9.19 -2.29
N GLU A 24 -12.81 7.89 -2.54
CA GLU A 24 -13.07 6.81 -1.58
C GLU A 24 -11.82 6.39 -0.79
N SER A 25 -10.66 7.00 -1.07
CA SER A 25 -9.43 6.66 -0.38
C SER A 25 -9.54 7.03 1.11
N PRO A 26 -9.22 6.10 2.03
CA PRO A 26 -9.15 6.42 3.46
C PRO A 26 -8.02 7.41 3.80
N LEU A 27 -7.15 7.70 2.83
CA LEU A 27 -6.00 8.60 2.96
C LEU A 27 -6.19 9.92 2.20
N LYS A 28 -7.36 10.18 1.61
CA LYS A 28 -7.61 11.32 0.72
C LYS A 28 -7.16 12.66 1.29
N ASP A 29 -7.47 12.89 2.57
CA ASP A 29 -7.18 14.14 3.28
C ASP A 29 -6.09 13.98 4.35
N PHE A 30 -5.39 12.83 4.33
CA PHE A 30 -4.33 12.58 5.30
C PHE A 30 -3.03 13.19 4.81
N GLU A 31 -2.45 14.06 5.63
CA GLU A 31 -1.13 14.64 5.40
C GLU A 31 -0.23 14.42 6.60
N VAL A 32 1.04 14.12 6.34
CA VAL A 32 2.06 14.09 7.39
C VAL A 32 2.42 15.53 7.72
N SER A 33 2.07 15.98 8.92
CA SER A 33 2.39 17.32 9.38
C SER A 33 3.90 17.53 9.43
N LYS A 34 4.36 18.66 8.87
CA LYS A 34 5.79 19.00 8.87
C LYS A 34 6.33 19.06 10.29
N GLY A 35 7.41 18.33 10.55
CA GLY A 35 8.06 18.29 11.86
C GLY A 35 7.40 17.34 12.86
N MET A 36 6.47 16.48 12.42
CA MET A 36 5.84 15.46 13.26
C MET A 36 6.86 14.56 13.98
N PHE A 37 8.05 14.39 13.41
CA PHE A 37 9.10 13.52 13.95
C PHE A 37 10.33 14.30 14.46
N GLN A 38 10.24 15.61 14.64
CA GLN A 38 11.36 16.40 15.18
C GLN A 38 11.62 16.06 16.66
N LYS A 39 12.89 15.95 17.03
CA LYS A 39 13.34 15.82 18.41
C LYS A 39 13.55 17.20 19.04
N GLU A 40 13.26 17.34 20.34
CA GLU A 40 13.40 18.59 21.11
C GLU A 40 14.87 18.96 21.36
N ASP A 41 15.27 20.21 21.14
CA ASP A 41 16.66 20.72 21.09
C ASP A 41 17.63 20.23 22.19
N ASP A 42 18.73 19.60 21.75
CA ASP A 42 20.03 19.55 22.43
C ASP A 42 21.14 19.62 21.35
N HIS A 43 22.34 20.09 21.66
CA HIS A 43 23.35 20.59 20.72
C HIS A 43 23.79 19.63 19.57
N PHE A 44 23.50 18.32 19.65
CA PHE A 44 23.77 17.32 18.59
C PHE A 44 22.57 17.08 17.65
N MET A 45 21.40 17.66 17.93
CA MET A 45 20.13 17.35 17.28
C MET A 45 19.97 17.89 15.85
N ASN A 46 20.85 18.75 15.36
CA ASN A 46 20.76 19.23 13.97
C ASN A 46 20.96 18.11 12.93
N LEU A 47 21.84 17.14 13.19
CA LEU A 47 22.05 16.00 12.29
C LEU A 47 20.91 14.98 12.40
N ASP A 48 20.46 14.68 13.62
CA ASP A 48 19.34 13.77 13.87
C ASP A 48 18.03 14.30 13.29
N ASN A 49 17.77 15.60 13.44
CA ASN A 49 16.61 16.25 12.86
C ASN A 49 16.71 16.31 11.33
N TRP A 50 17.90 16.47 10.75
CA TRP A 50 18.07 16.40 9.30
C TRP A 50 17.76 15.00 8.74
N ASP A 51 18.30 13.95 9.36
CA ASP A 51 18.03 12.57 8.98
C ASP A 51 16.54 12.23 9.17
N THR A 52 15.94 12.67 10.28
CA THR A 52 14.51 12.45 10.52
C THR A 52 13.62 13.20 9.52
N GLN A 53 13.96 14.43 9.14
CA GLN A 53 13.28 15.18 8.08
C GLN A 53 13.39 14.49 6.71
N HIS A 54 14.55 13.88 6.41
CA HIS A 54 14.71 13.08 5.20
C HIS A 54 13.74 11.89 5.19
N TRP A 55 13.64 11.15 6.29
CA TRP A 55 12.71 10.02 6.42
C TRP A 55 11.24 10.45 6.43
N GLU A 56 10.93 11.62 6.98
CA GLU A 56 9.58 12.23 6.92
C GLU A 56 9.19 12.55 5.47
N THR A 57 10.13 13.10 4.68
CA THR A 57 9.94 13.33 3.24
C THR A 57 9.70 12.02 2.49
N ILE A 58 10.47 10.97 2.81
CA ILE A 58 10.25 9.63 2.26
C ILE A 58 8.86 9.09 2.62
N LEU A 59 8.40 9.29 3.87
CA LEU A 59 7.08 8.88 4.32
C LEU A 59 5.99 9.58 3.50
N GLY A 60 6.09 10.90 3.31
CA GLY A 60 5.17 11.67 2.48
C GLY A 60 5.13 11.16 1.02
N ASN A 61 6.29 10.92 0.41
CA ASN A 61 6.36 10.37 -0.95
C ASN A 61 5.72 8.96 -1.05
N ARG A 62 5.92 8.11 -0.04
CA ARG A 62 5.30 6.77 0.02
C ARG A 62 3.80 6.88 0.18
N LEU A 63 3.31 7.80 1.01
CA LEU A 63 1.88 8.07 1.18
C LEU A 63 1.22 8.50 -0.15
N LEU A 64 1.84 9.44 -0.88
CA LEU A 64 1.38 9.85 -2.21
C LEU A 64 1.37 8.66 -3.18
N SER A 65 2.39 7.80 -3.12
CA SER A 65 2.46 6.59 -3.95
C SER A 65 1.33 5.61 -3.63
N VAL A 66 1.02 5.38 -2.35
CA VAL A 66 -0.11 4.53 -1.92
C VAL A 66 -1.42 5.11 -2.46
N ASN A 67 -1.66 6.40 -2.26
CA ASN A 67 -2.89 7.05 -2.71
C ASN A 67 -3.05 7.00 -4.24
N ARG A 68 -1.95 7.19 -4.98
CA ARG A 68 -1.94 7.08 -6.45
C ARG A 68 -2.28 5.67 -6.94
N ASN A 69 -1.69 4.65 -6.33
CA ASN A 69 -1.97 3.26 -6.71
C ASN A 69 -3.40 2.86 -6.34
N PHE A 70 -3.94 3.35 -5.21
CA PHE A 70 -5.36 3.22 -4.89
C PHE A 70 -6.23 3.83 -6.00
N GLY A 71 -5.92 5.06 -6.44
CA GLY A 71 -6.65 5.71 -7.53
C GLY A 71 -6.64 4.91 -8.83
N TYR A 72 -5.48 4.36 -9.22
CA TYR A 72 -5.42 3.50 -10.42
C TYR A 72 -6.15 2.17 -10.24
N THR A 73 -6.08 1.55 -9.07
CA THR A 73 -6.89 0.36 -8.74
C THR A 73 -8.38 0.67 -8.94
N MET A 74 -8.88 1.75 -8.35
CA MET A 74 -10.29 2.12 -8.45
C MET A 74 -10.68 2.48 -9.89
N TYR A 75 -9.79 3.15 -10.64
CA TYR A 75 -10.02 3.41 -12.06
C TYR A 75 -10.30 2.13 -12.86
N TYR A 76 -9.43 1.13 -12.78
CA TYR A 76 -9.63 -0.12 -13.52
C TYR A 76 -10.79 -0.96 -12.97
N TYR A 77 -11.10 -0.84 -11.68
CA TYR A 77 -12.30 -1.43 -11.09
C TYR A 77 -13.57 -0.82 -11.70
N TYR A 78 -13.67 0.52 -11.77
CA TYR A 78 -14.83 1.20 -12.34
C TYR A 78 -14.97 1.04 -13.85
N LYS A 79 -13.88 0.79 -14.59
CA LYS A 79 -13.95 0.39 -16.01
C LYS A 79 -14.66 -0.95 -16.23
N GLY A 80 -14.87 -1.73 -15.17
CA GLY A 80 -15.65 -2.97 -15.19
C GLY A 80 -14.80 -4.22 -15.41
N ILE A 81 -15.04 -5.20 -14.54
CA ILE A 81 -14.48 -6.55 -14.55
C ILE A 81 -15.66 -7.49 -14.26
N PRO A 82 -16.21 -8.20 -15.26
CA PRO A 82 -17.38 -9.06 -15.05
C PRO A 82 -16.96 -10.43 -14.50
N ASP A 83 -16.47 -10.46 -13.26
CA ASP A 83 -15.93 -11.65 -12.58
C ASP A 83 -16.90 -12.32 -11.59
N ASP A 84 -18.15 -11.86 -11.51
CA ASP A 84 -19.22 -12.47 -10.70
C ASP A 84 -19.35 -13.99 -10.94
N GLU A 85 -19.30 -14.42 -12.21
CA GLU A 85 -19.17 -15.83 -12.59
C GLU A 85 -17.77 -16.04 -13.18
N TRP A 86 -16.80 -16.33 -12.32
CA TRP A 86 -15.39 -16.51 -12.72
C TRP A 86 -15.13 -17.82 -13.51
N HIS A 87 -16.03 -18.79 -13.44
CA HIS A 87 -16.00 -20.00 -14.27
C HIS A 87 -17.40 -20.57 -14.52
N LYS A 88 -17.55 -21.32 -15.62
CA LYS A 88 -18.78 -22.04 -15.99
C LYS A 88 -18.48 -23.48 -16.38
N SER A 89 -19.35 -24.42 -15.99
CA SER A 89 -19.32 -25.83 -16.40
C SER A 89 -20.73 -26.33 -16.78
N PRO A 90 -20.93 -26.98 -17.95
CA PRO A 90 -19.95 -27.10 -19.03
C PRO A 90 -19.68 -25.75 -19.69
N GLY A 91 -18.45 -25.57 -20.19
CA GLY A 91 -18.07 -24.40 -20.97
C GLY A 91 -18.85 -24.33 -22.29
N LYS A 92 -18.99 -23.12 -22.84
CA LYS A 92 -19.84 -22.85 -24.02
C LYS A 92 -19.42 -23.62 -25.28
N ASN A 93 -18.14 -24.02 -25.38
CA ASN A 93 -17.54 -24.65 -26.56
C ASN A 93 -17.11 -26.12 -26.34
N GLY A 94 -17.88 -26.89 -25.54
CA GLY A 94 -17.58 -28.29 -25.25
C GLY A 94 -16.39 -28.48 -24.28
N GLN A 95 -15.93 -27.40 -23.67
CA GLN A 95 -14.94 -27.43 -22.60
C GLN A 95 -15.58 -27.93 -21.31
N SER A 96 -14.84 -28.68 -20.49
CA SER A 96 -15.33 -29.09 -19.17
C SER A 96 -15.56 -27.87 -18.26
N ILE A 97 -14.63 -26.90 -18.30
CA ILE A 97 -14.68 -25.65 -17.54
C ILE A 97 -14.24 -24.51 -18.47
N GLU A 98 -14.95 -23.40 -18.44
CA GLU A 98 -14.59 -22.13 -19.10
C GLU A 98 -14.35 -21.06 -18.02
N TYR A 99 -13.16 -20.46 -18.00
CA TYR A 99 -12.84 -19.35 -17.10
C TYR A 99 -13.16 -18.00 -17.74
N TYR A 100 -13.57 -17.04 -16.91
CA TYR A 100 -13.97 -15.70 -17.33
C TYR A 100 -14.99 -15.72 -18.48
N PRO A 101 -16.11 -16.46 -18.35
CA PRO A 101 -17.10 -16.70 -19.40
C PRO A 101 -17.77 -15.43 -19.96
N HIS A 102 -17.67 -14.31 -19.25
CA HIS A 102 -18.26 -13.00 -19.61
C HIS A 102 -17.23 -11.94 -19.99
N PHE A 103 -15.94 -12.29 -20.04
CA PHE A 103 -14.92 -11.34 -20.43
C PHE A 103 -14.98 -11.06 -21.93
N GLU A 104 -14.77 -9.80 -22.29
CA GLU A 104 -14.47 -9.31 -23.63
C GLU A 104 -13.00 -8.91 -23.67
N GLU A 105 -12.46 -8.53 -24.83
CA GLU A 105 -11.04 -8.17 -24.98
C GLU A 105 -10.62 -7.05 -23.99
N GLN A 106 -11.47 -6.03 -23.80
CA GLN A 106 -11.22 -4.95 -22.86
C GLN A 106 -11.18 -5.40 -21.39
N HIS A 107 -11.99 -6.40 -21.01
CA HIS A 107 -12.08 -6.88 -19.64
C HIS A 107 -10.78 -7.58 -19.20
N HIS A 108 -10.09 -8.25 -20.12
CA HIS A 108 -8.77 -8.82 -19.84
C HIS A 108 -7.72 -7.73 -19.52
N SER A 109 -7.76 -6.61 -20.25
CA SER A 109 -6.85 -5.48 -19.98
C SER A 109 -7.22 -4.76 -18.67
N ASN A 110 -8.51 -4.56 -18.39
CA ASN A 110 -8.95 -3.99 -17.11
C ASN A 110 -8.51 -4.88 -15.92
N PHE A 111 -8.78 -6.18 -15.98
CA PHE A 111 -8.43 -7.13 -14.93
C PHE A 111 -6.92 -7.21 -14.70
N TYR A 112 -6.12 -7.25 -15.77
CA TYR A 112 -4.66 -7.24 -15.67
C TYR A 112 -4.15 -5.99 -14.95
N ASN A 113 -4.60 -4.80 -15.38
CA ASN A 113 -4.15 -3.56 -14.79
C ASN A 113 -4.65 -3.38 -13.35
N PHE A 114 -5.91 -3.73 -13.07
CA PHE A 114 -6.45 -3.78 -11.73
C PHE A 114 -5.57 -4.62 -10.81
N THR A 115 -5.25 -5.85 -11.21
CA THR A 115 -4.42 -6.78 -10.42
C THR A 115 -3.03 -6.17 -10.16
N TYR A 116 -2.39 -5.63 -11.21
CA TYR A 116 -1.09 -4.97 -11.09
C TYR A 116 -1.10 -3.81 -10.07
N PHE A 117 -2.11 -2.94 -10.14
CA PHE A 117 -2.20 -1.79 -9.25
C PHE A 117 -2.61 -2.17 -7.83
N VAL A 118 -3.44 -3.20 -7.64
CA VAL A 118 -3.77 -3.77 -6.32
C VAL A 118 -2.52 -4.33 -5.65
N ASP A 119 -1.75 -5.15 -6.35
CA ASP A 119 -0.51 -5.72 -5.83
C ASP A 119 0.49 -4.62 -5.46
N THR A 120 0.63 -3.64 -6.35
CA THR A 120 1.50 -2.49 -6.12
C THR A 120 1.01 -1.67 -4.93
N PHE A 121 -0.31 -1.42 -4.79
CA PHE A 121 -0.90 -0.70 -3.67
C PHE A 121 -0.53 -1.36 -2.33
N PHE A 122 -0.73 -2.67 -2.19
CA PHE A 122 -0.40 -3.39 -0.96
C PHE A 122 1.11 -3.39 -0.68
N LEU A 123 1.94 -3.55 -1.71
CA LEU A 123 3.40 -3.43 -1.57
C LEU A 123 3.80 -2.04 -1.07
N LYS A 124 3.25 -0.97 -1.65
CA LYS A 124 3.53 0.41 -1.22
C LYS A 124 3.03 0.65 0.20
N ALA A 125 1.85 0.14 0.56
CA ALA A 125 1.32 0.24 1.92
C ALA A 125 2.24 -0.45 2.94
N TYR A 126 2.77 -1.65 2.62
CA TYR A 126 3.76 -2.31 3.45
C TYR A 126 5.01 -1.43 3.66
N THR A 127 5.54 -0.84 2.59
CA THR A 127 6.71 0.05 2.69
C THR A 127 6.43 1.29 3.54
N LEU A 128 5.18 1.78 3.58
CA LEU A 128 4.79 2.90 4.43
C LEU A 128 5.01 2.54 5.91
N TYR A 129 4.51 1.37 6.35
CA TYR A 129 4.71 0.88 7.72
C TYR A 129 6.19 0.74 8.07
N GLU A 130 7.00 0.18 7.19
CA GLU A 130 8.44 0.03 7.43
C GLU A 130 9.12 1.40 7.59
N THR A 131 8.70 2.41 6.83
CA THR A 131 9.17 3.81 7.02
C THR A 131 8.82 4.35 8.40
N ILE A 132 7.59 4.13 8.86
CA ILE A 132 7.16 4.52 10.21
C ILE A 132 8.04 3.80 11.24
N GLY A 133 8.35 2.52 11.02
CA GLY A 133 9.31 1.77 11.82
C GLY A 133 10.67 2.46 11.91
N HIS A 134 11.24 2.87 10.76
CA HIS A 134 12.50 3.62 10.72
C HIS A 134 12.44 4.96 11.46
N LEU A 135 11.37 5.73 11.26
CA LEU A 135 11.17 7.00 11.96
C LEU A 135 11.08 6.80 13.48
N LEU A 136 10.37 5.78 13.94
CA LEU A 136 10.29 5.44 15.38
C LEU A 136 11.64 5.03 15.96
N PHE A 137 12.46 4.30 15.21
CA PHE A 137 13.82 3.97 15.66
C PHE A 137 14.68 5.20 15.87
N LYS A 138 14.56 6.19 14.97
CA LYS A 138 15.29 7.46 15.06
C LYS A 138 14.74 8.33 16.18
N LEU A 139 13.42 8.51 16.25
CA LEU A 139 12.76 9.35 17.24
C LEU A 139 13.05 8.92 18.68
N TYR A 140 13.16 7.62 18.93
CA TYR A 140 13.39 7.06 20.27
C TYR A 140 14.80 6.49 20.48
N ASP A 141 15.74 6.75 19.56
CA ASP A 141 17.14 6.31 19.63
C ASP A 141 17.30 4.82 19.97
N PHE A 142 16.48 3.99 19.31
CA PHE A 142 16.49 2.56 19.53
C PHE A 142 17.80 1.95 19.01
N LYS A 143 18.59 1.39 19.93
CA LYS A 143 19.80 0.64 19.58
C LYS A 143 19.49 -0.54 18.66
N ILE A 144 20.22 -0.63 17.56
CA ILE A 144 20.24 -1.76 16.63
C ILE A 144 21.39 -2.68 17.07
N LYS A 145 21.09 -3.97 17.30
CA LYS A 145 22.10 -5.01 17.55
C LYS A 145 22.51 -5.63 16.21
N GLU A 146 23.64 -6.32 16.13
CA GLU A 146 24.17 -6.89 14.87
C GLU A 146 23.14 -7.78 14.12
N ASP A 147 22.27 -8.50 14.84
CA ASP A 147 21.22 -9.34 14.25
C ASP A 147 19.82 -8.67 14.18
N ASP A 148 19.71 -7.40 14.57
CA ASP A 148 18.44 -6.67 14.58
C ASP A 148 18.25 -5.93 13.25
N PHE A 149 17.10 -6.13 12.61
CA PHE A 149 16.67 -5.31 11.48
C PHE A 149 15.66 -4.24 11.94
N VAL A 150 15.72 -3.09 11.29
CA VAL A 150 14.71 -2.05 11.49
C VAL A 150 13.43 -2.48 10.78
N SER A 151 12.32 -2.50 11.52
CA SER A 151 10.99 -2.78 10.98
C SER A 151 9.91 -2.18 11.86
N PHE A 152 8.71 -2.02 11.32
CA PHE A 152 7.57 -1.52 12.07
C PHE A 152 7.26 -2.38 13.30
N LYS A 153 7.25 -3.71 13.10
CA LYS A 153 7.01 -4.69 14.16
C LYS A 153 8.02 -4.57 15.29
N ARG A 154 9.31 -4.38 14.96
CA ARG A 154 10.37 -4.24 15.96
C ARG A 154 10.30 -2.91 16.69
N ALA A 155 9.98 -1.82 15.98
CA ALA A 155 9.78 -0.51 16.58
C ALA A 155 8.68 -0.55 17.65
N ILE A 156 7.53 -1.16 17.34
CA ILE A 156 6.44 -1.36 18.31
C ILE A 156 6.91 -2.18 19.53
N TYR A 157 7.68 -3.24 19.32
CA TYR A 157 8.20 -4.04 20.43
C TYR A 157 9.07 -3.20 21.38
N LYS A 158 9.97 -2.38 20.83
CA LYS A 158 10.86 -1.51 21.63
C LYS A 158 10.08 -0.37 22.30
N LEU A 159 9.04 0.17 21.66
CA LEU A 159 8.16 1.20 22.22
C LEU A 159 7.48 0.79 23.53
N LYS A 160 7.24 -0.51 23.75
CA LYS A 160 6.55 -1.02 24.95
C LYS A 160 7.12 -0.47 26.26
N ASN A 161 8.44 -0.30 26.32
CA ASN A 161 9.15 0.13 27.52
C ASN A 161 9.49 1.63 27.53
N VAL A 162 9.18 2.36 26.46
CA VAL A 162 9.56 3.78 26.28
C VAL A 162 8.33 4.69 26.18
N ASN A 163 7.33 4.31 25.38
CA ASN A 163 6.07 5.04 25.24
C ASN A 163 4.89 4.05 25.22
N ARG A 164 4.37 3.74 26.41
CA ARG A 164 3.30 2.76 26.59
C ARG A 164 1.97 3.16 25.92
N PRO A 165 1.52 4.43 25.95
CA PRO A 165 0.35 4.87 25.19
C PRO A 165 0.50 4.62 23.68
N LEU A 166 1.58 5.12 23.06
CA LEU A 166 1.82 4.94 21.63
C LEU A 166 1.97 3.46 21.25
N TYR A 167 2.64 2.67 22.10
CA TYR A 167 2.70 1.21 21.94
C TYR A 167 1.31 0.58 21.85
N LYS A 168 0.39 0.93 22.75
CA LYS A 168 -0.96 0.35 22.75
C LYS A 168 -1.70 0.65 21.45
N ASP A 169 -1.59 1.87 20.94
CA ASP A 169 -2.28 2.28 19.72
C ASP A 169 -1.67 1.63 18.47
N LEU A 170 -0.35 1.66 18.33
CA LEU A 170 0.32 1.00 17.20
C LEU A 170 0.21 -0.53 17.24
N ASN A 171 0.13 -1.13 18.44
CA ASN A 171 -0.05 -2.58 18.57
C ASN A 171 -1.44 -3.05 18.11
N LYS A 172 -2.48 -2.20 18.20
CA LYS A 172 -3.79 -2.48 17.58
C LYS A 172 -3.67 -2.56 16.06
N VAL A 173 -2.99 -1.57 15.45
CA VAL A 173 -2.74 -1.53 14.00
C VAL A 173 -1.97 -2.76 13.54
N LYS A 174 -0.88 -3.11 14.25
CA LYS A 174 -0.09 -4.30 13.97
C LYS A 174 -0.92 -5.59 13.99
N ASN A 175 -1.79 -5.75 14.98
CA ASN A 175 -2.61 -6.95 15.11
C ASN A 175 -3.64 -7.08 13.99
N LEU A 176 -4.22 -5.97 13.53
CA LEU A 176 -5.11 -5.94 12.37
C LEU A 176 -4.41 -6.38 11.07
N MET A 177 -3.12 -6.07 10.92
CA MET A 177 -2.33 -6.53 9.77
C MET A 177 -2.08 -8.04 9.80
N THR A 178 -1.93 -8.63 10.99
CA THR A 178 -1.69 -10.08 11.14
C THR A 178 -2.97 -10.92 11.16
N SER A 179 -4.11 -10.36 11.58
CA SER A 179 -5.37 -11.10 11.70
C SER A 179 -6.16 -11.23 10.39
N LYS A 180 -5.75 -10.53 9.32
CA LYS A 180 -6.37 -10.60 7.99
C LYS A 180 -5.61 -11.51 7.00
N LEU A 181 -4.61 -12.24 7.49
CA LEU A 181 -3.79 -13.20 6.73
C LEU A 181 -4.00 -14.66 7.18
N GLY A 182 -5.05 -14.93 7.97
CA GLY A 182 -5.41 -16.25 8.47
C GLY A 182 -6.86 -16.59 8.14
#